data_AF-K1UHS3-F1
#
_entry.id   AF-K1UHS3-F1
#
_cell.length_a   1.000
_cell.length_b   1.000
_cell.length_c   1.000
_cell.angle_alpha   90.00
_cell.angle_beta   90.00
_cell.angle_gamma   90.00
#
_symmetry.space_group_name_H-M   'P 1'
#
loop_
_entity.id
_entity.type
_entity.pdbx_description
1 polymer ?
#
loop_
_entity_poly.entity_id
_entity_poly.type
_entity_poly.pdbx_seq_one_letter_code
_entity_poly.pdbx_strand_id
1 'polypeptide(L)' 'MMNPMQLMQMIRGGGNPQQAIINMMKRQAGNNPVIDNAINMMEKGDNAGIEKLARNLCQEKGINPDDMLSQVKNQFGIK' A
#
# COMPACT_ATOMS: atom_id res chain seq x y z
N MET A 1 -12.73 -7.81 11.77
CA MET A 1 -11.87 -6.93 12.60
C MET A 1 -10.64 -7.72 12.99
N MET A 2 -9.44 -7.23 12.69
CA MET A 2 -8.20 -7.96 12.97
C MET A 2 -7.86 -7.80 14.45
N ASN A 3 -7.63 -8.91 15.15
CA ASN A 3 -7.49 -8.92 16.60
C ASN A 3 -6.15 -8.26 17.00
N PRO A 4 -6.11 -7.34 17.98
CA PRO A 4 -4.87 -6.64 18.38
C PRO A 4 -3.74 -7.60 18.78
N MET A 5 -4.09 -8.75 19.34
CA MET A 5 -3.15 -9.82 19.69
C MET A 5 -2.51 -10.50 18.47
N GLN A 6 -3.21 -10.63 17.34
CA GLN A 6 -2.62 -11.17 16.10
C GLN A 6 -1.60 -10.19 15.51
N LEU A 7 -1.89 -8.89 15.56
CA LEU A 7 -0.95 -7.87 15.12
C LEU A 7 0.30 -7.85 16.02
N MET A 8 0.12 -7.94 17.34
CA MET A 8 1.22 -8.00 18.31
C MET A 8 2.09 -9.26 18.13
N GLN A 9 1.50 -10.40 17.78
CA GLN A 9 2.23 -11.64 17.48
C GLN A 9 2.98 -11.56 16.15
N MET A 10 2.43 -10.91 15.13
CA MET A 10 3.13 -10.67 13.86
C MET A 10 4.39 -9.81 14.07
N ILE A 11 4.26 -8.75 14.89
CA ILE A 11 5.36 -7.82 15.20
C ILE A 11 6.41 -8.47 16.12
N ARG A 12 6.00 -9.21 17.16
CA ARG A 12 6.92 -9.90 18.08
C ARG A 12 7.55 -11.17 17.50
N GLY A 13 6.89 -11.83 16.55
CA GLY A 13 7.37 -13.07 15.92
C GLY A 13 8.43 -12.87 14.83
N GLY A 14 8.90 -11.64 14.60
CA GLY A 14 9.88 -11.33 13.55
C GLY A 14 9.26 -11.21 12.15
N GLY A 15 7.94 -11.07 12.04
CA GLY A 15 7.27 -10.86 10.76
C GLY A 15 7.56 -9.47 10.22
N ASN A 16 7.91 -9.37 8.93
CA ASN A 16 8.10 -8.08 8.28
C ASN A 16 6.76 -7.33 8.24
N PRO A 17 6.62 -6.15 8.89
CA PRO A 17 5.38 -5.39 8.93
C PRO A 17 4.84 -5.06 7.52
N GLN A 18 5.70 -4.98 6.51
CA GLN A 18 5.29 -4.84 5.12
C GLN A 18 4.46 -6.05 4.63
N GLN A 19 4.85 -7.28 4.98
CA GLN A 19 4.07 -8.47 4.61
C GLN A 19 2.71 -8.52 5.32
N ALA A 20 2.62 -8.02 6.55
CA ALA A 20 1.35 -7.91 7.26
C ALA A 20 0.37 -6.98 6.52
N ILE A 21 0.86 -5.82 6.08
CA ILE A 21 0.09 -4.84 5.31
C ILE A 21 -0.30 -5.40 3.95
N ILE A 22 0.62 -6.07 3.24
CA ILE A 22 0.35 -6.72 1.95
C ILE A 22 -0.75 -7.77 2.08
N ASN A 23 -0.67 -8.62 3.11
CA ASN A 23 -1.69 -9.65 3.34
C ASN A 23 -3.05 -9.04 3.69
N MET A 24 -3.08 -7.91 4.40
CA MET A 24 -4.30 -7.16 4.66
C MET A 24 -4.87 -6.56 3.37
N MET A 25 -4.03 -5.94 2.54
CA MET A 25 -4.43 -5.42 1.23
C MET A 25 -4.99 -6.54 0.35
N LYS A 26 -4.31 -7.68 0.19
CA LYS A 26 -4.82 -8.82 -0.61
C LYS A 26 -6.20 -9.27 -0.12
N ARG A 27 -6.41 -9.36 1.20
CA ARG A 27 -7.71 -9.74 1.78
C ARG A 27 -8.81 -8.72 1.53
N GLN A 28 -8.49 -7.43 1.55
CA GLN A 28 -9.47 -6.35 1.41
C GLN A 28 -9.74 -5.98 -0.06
N ALA A 29 -8.72 -6.15 -0.91
CA ALA A 29 -8.75 -5.98 -2.35
C ALA A 29 -9.48 -7.11 -3.08
N GLY A 30 -9.49 -8.31 -2.50
CA GLY A 30 -9.93 -9.52 -3.19
C GLY A 30 -9.07 -9.80 -4.42
N ASN A 31 -9.71 -10.13 -5.54
CA ASN A 31 -9.06 -10.38 -6.84
C ASN A 31 -8.87 -9.10 -7.66
N ASN A 32 -8.51 -7.97 -7.04
CA ASN A 32 -8.25 -6.75 -7.79
C ASN A 32 -6.84 -6.81 -8.43
N PRO A 33 -6.73 -6.95 -9.77
CA PRO A 33 -5.44 -7.11 -10.45
C PRO A 33 -4.53 -5.91 -10.27
N VAL A 34 -5.08 -4.73 -9.98
CA VAL A 34 -4.31 -3.51 -9.72
C VAL A 34 -3.52 -3.63 -8.41
N ILE A 35 -4.12 -4.22 -7.37
CA ILE A 35 -3.47 -4.39 -6.07
C ILE A 35 -2.42 -5.51 -6.13
N ASP A 36 -2.70 -6.60 -6.84
CA ASP A 36 -1.69 -7.64 -7.07
C ASP A 36 -0.48 -7.13 -7.86
N ASN A 37 -0.69 -6.28 -8.86
CA ASN A 37 0.41 -5.62 -9.58
C ASN A 37 1.19 -4.68 -8.66
N ALA A 38 0.50 -3.89 -7.84
CA ALA A 38 1.15 -2.99 -6.89
C ALA A 38 2.03 -3.75 -5.88
N ILE A 39 1.55 -4.87 -5.36
CA ILE A 39 2.29 -5.73 -4.42
C ILE A 39 3.50 -6.35 -5.10
N ASN A 40 3.35 -6.89 -6.32
CA ASN A 40 4.47 -7.44 -7.08
C ASN A 40 5.55 -6.39 -7.37
N MET A 41 5.17 -5.14 -7.67
CA MET A 41 6.12 -4.04 -7.85
C MET A 41 6.81 -3.67 -6.52
N MET A 42 6.08 -3.69 -5.42
CA MET A 42 6.61 -3.41 -4.07
C MET A 42 7.64 -4.45 -3.64
N GLU A 43 7.33 -5.74 -3.85
CA GLU A 43 8.25 -6.85 -3.56
C GLU A 43 9.52 -6.80 -4.41
N LYS A 44 9.41 -6.28 -5.65
CA LYS A 44 10.55 -6.04 -6.54
C LYS A 44 11.32 -4.75 -6.25
N GLY A 45 10.81 -3.89 -5.36
CA GLY A 45 11.38 -2.57 -5.10
C GLY A 45 11.19 -1.57 -6.26
N ASP A 46 10.23 -1.80 -7.14
CA ASP A 46 9.92 -0.95 -8.29
C ASP A 46 9.06 0.26 -7.86
N ASN A 47 9.73 1.20 -7.20
CA ASN A 47 9.09 2.42 -6.71
C ASN A 47 8.49 3.28 -7.84
N ALA A 48 9.11 3.29 -9.02
CA ALA A 48 8.65 4.05 -10.18
C ALA A 48 7.36 3.45 -10.77
N GLY A 49 7.28 2.12 -10.87
CA GLY A 49 6.09 1.41 -11.29
C GLY A 49 4.91 1.64 -10.33
N ILE A 50 5.17 1.66 -9.02
CA ILE A 50 4.15 1.96 -8.00
C ILE A 50 3.65 3.39 -8.11
N GLU A 51 4.55 4.37 -8.28
CA GLU A 51 4.13 5.77 -8.46
C GLU A 51 3.25 5.92 -9.70
N LYS A 52 3.65 5.33 -10.83
CA LYS A 52 2.86 5.37 -12.07
C LYS A 52 1.49 4.72 -11.88
N LEU A 53 1.43 3.57 -11.20
CA LEU A 53 0.18 2.88 -10.92
C LEU A 53 -0.73 3.73 -10.00
N ALA A 54 -0.17 4.34 -8.96
CA ALA A 54 -0.91 5.24 -8.08
C ALA A 54 -1.43 6.47 -8.85
N ARG A 55 -0.59 7.10 -9.69
CA ARG A 55 -0.99 8.25 -10.53
C ARG A 55 -2.15 7.89 -11.47
N ASN A 56 -2.06 6.76 -12.15
CA ASN A 56 -3.13 6.29 -13.04
C ASN A 56 -4.42 6.00 -12.26
N LEU A 57 -4.32 5.36 -11.10
CA LEU A 57 -5.46 5.08 -10.22
C LEU A 57 -6.15 6.36 -9.75
N CYS A 58 -5.38 7.38 -9.36
CA CYS A 58 -5.93 8.68 -8.98
C CYS A 58 -6.69 9.30 -10.15
N GLN A 59 -6.08 9.33 -11.34
CA GLN A 59 -6.72 9.87 -12.55
C GLN A 59 -8.01 9.12 -12.90
N GLU A 60 -8.02 7.79 -12.85
CA GLU A 60 -9.24 6.98 -13.09
C GLU A 60 -10.35 7.27 -12.07
N LYS A 61 -9.98 7.60 -10.83
CA LYS A 61 -10.91 7.95 -9.76
C LYS A 61 -11.32 9.43 -9.78
N GLY A 62 -10.80 10.23 -10.72
CA GLY A 62 -11.00 11.69 -10.75
C GLY A 62 -10.29 12.43 -9.60
N ILE A 63 -9.34 11.78 -8.94
CA ILE A 63 -8.51 12.35 -7.89
C ILE A 63 -7.26 12.91 -8.55
N ASN A 64 -6.90 14.15 -8.23
CA ASN A 64 -5.66 14.72 -8.72
C ASN A 64 -4.46 14.04 -8.00
N PRO A 65 -3.59 13.32 -8.72
CA PRO A 65 -2.47 12.61 -8.11
C PRO A 65 -1.48 13.53 -7.39
N ASP A 66 -1.31 14.77 -7.84
CA ASP A 66 -0.39 15.71 -7.20
C ASP A 66 -0.94 16.23 -5.86
N ASP A 67 -2.27 16.37 -5.75
CA ASP A 67 -2.95 16.70 -4.49
C ASP A 67 -2.87 15.53 -3.51
N MET A 68 -3.07 14.30 -3.99
CA MET A 68 -2.91 13.10 -3.15
C MET A 68 -1.47 12.96 -2.67
N LEU A 69 -0.48 13.16 -3.55
CA LEU A 69 0.93 13.08 -3.21
C LEU A 69 1.29 14.15 -2.16
N SER A 70 0.76 15.36 -2.31
CA SER A 70 0.96 16.45 -1.33
C SER A 70 0.32 16.11 0.02
N GLN A 71 -0.88 15.51 0.03
CA GLN A 71 -1.52 15.03 1.27
C GLN A 71 -0.70 13.93 1.95
N VAL A 72 -0.19 12.96 1.18
CA VAL A 72 0.67 11.89 1.69
C VAL A 72 1.96 12.49 2.27
N LYS A 73 2.64 13.37 1.53
CA LYS A 73 3.85 14.07 2.02
C LYS A 73 3.58 14.81 3.33
N ASN A 74 2.47 15.55 3.41
CA ASN A 74 2.07 16.26 4.61
C ASN A 74 1.73 15.32 5.78
N GLN A 75 1.04 14.19 5.53
CA GLN A 75 0.69 13.21 6.57
C GLN A 75 1.90 12.46 7.12
N PHE A 76 2.87 12.15 6.27
CA PHE A 76 4.09 11.44 6.67
C PHE A 76 5.24 12.39 7.06
N GLY A 77 5.01 13.71 7.02
CA GLY A 77 6.03 14.72 7.37
C GLY A 77 7.24 14.71 6.43
N ILE A 78 7.08 14.18 5.22
CA ILE A 78 8.13 14.11 4.21
C ILE A 78 8.18 15.48 3.53
N LYS A 79 9.17 16.29 3.91
CA LYS A 79 9.45 17.59 3.29
C LYS A 79 10.19 17.42 1.97
#